data_AF-F8D4R1-F1
#
_entry.id   AF-F8D4R1-F1
#
_cell.length_a   1.000
_cell.length_b   1.000
_cell.length_c   1.000
_cell.angle_alpha   90.00
_cell.angle_beta   90.00
_cell.angle_gamma   90.00
#
_symmetry.space_group_name_H-M   'P 1'
#
loop_
_entity.id
_entity.type
_entity.pdbx_description
1 polymer ?
#
loop_
_entity_poly.entity_id
_entity_poly.type
_entity_poly.pdbx_seq_one_letter_code
_entity_poly.pdbx_strand_id
1 'polypeptide(L)'
;MVRIDDSGERTKCWLNYPDEVEDIAKAARTVDWERGIAMRLMGFVGSRASGVPSARPEGINWNSEGEYWELELKGKNTRGGEKKTRDAYLPGRIKDMLDIYADERSIADDEPFVDASTSSIRRWVSEAAEDVHSNDGKEGTRSDRWLSVSSHDLRRSWATHHLVDEDVPVRVMMSIGGWSSYEAIEPYLAKPKPETIGREMSAVQL
;
A
#
# COMPACT_ATOMS: atom_id res chain seq x y z
N MET A 1 -2.66 -9.22 13.93
CA MET A 1 -3.10 -10.49 13.34
C MET A 1 -3.92 -10.19 12.10
N VAL A 2 -3.45 -10.68 10.95
CA VAL A 2 -4.16 -10.59 9.67
C VAL A 2 -5.62 -10.99 9.85
N ARG A 3 -6.52 -10.09 9.43
CA ARG A 3 -7.96 -10.34 9.37
C ARG A 3 -8.29 -10.87 7.97
N ILE A 4 -9.22 -11.81 7.89
CA ILE A 4 -9.68 -12.36 6.62
C ILE A 4 -11.20 -12.27 6.46
N ASP A 5 -11.64 -12.18 5.22
CA ASP A 5 -13.03 -12.38 4.77
C ASP A 5 -12.97 -13.40 3.62
N ASP A 6 -13.40 -14.63 3.90
CA ASP A 6 -13.44 -15.77 2.99
C ASP A 6 -14.87 -16.07 2.48
N SER A 7 -15.82 -15.15 2.71
CA SER A 7 -17.22 -15.35 2.30
C SER A 7 -17.45 -15.19 0.79
N GLY A 8 -16.42 -14.81 0.02
CA GLY A 8 -16.47 -14.58 -1.43
C GLY A 8 -15.58 -15.55 -2.21
N GLU A 9 -15.55 -15.40 -3.54
CA GLU A 9 -14.74 -16.25 -4.42
C GLU A 9 -13.22 -16.19 -4.15
N ARG A 10 -12.77 -15.09 -3.52
CA ARG A 10 -11.37 -14.91 -3.11
C ARG A 10 -11.33 -14.42 -1.68
N THR A 11 -10.47 -15.05 -0.87
CA THR A 11 -10.15 -14.58 0.48
C THR A 11 -9.56 -13.18 0.41
N LYS A 12 -10.17 -12.25 1.14
CA LYS A 12 -9.67 -10.89 1.31
C LYS A 12 -8.90 -10.82 2.61
N CYS A 13 -7.69 -10.28 2.58
CA CYS A 13 -6.91 -10.04 3.79
C CYS A 13 -6.84 -8.55 4.14
N TRP A 14 -6.70 -8.27 5.44
CA TRP A 14 -6.31 -6.97 6.00
C TRP A 14 -5.17 -7.19 7.00
N LEU A 15 -4.03 -6.60 6.68
CA LEU A 15 -2.85 -6.55 7.53
C LEU A 15 -3.03 -5.43 8.56
N ASN A 16 -2.62 -5.69 9.79
CA ASN A 16 -2.53 -4.68 10.83
C ASN A 16 -1.47 -3.64 10.47
N TYR A 17 -1.87 -2.38 10.53
CA TYR A 17 -1.01 -1.27 10.16
C TYR A 17 -0.37 -0.64 11.41
N PRO A 18 0.91 -0.22 11.37
CA PRO A 18 1.87 -0.44 10.27
C PRO A 18 2.60 -1.79 10.34
N ASP A 19 2.49 -2.51 11.46
CA ASP A 19 3.42 -3.59 11.83
C ASP A 19 3.44 -4.76 10.84
N GLU A 20 2.27 -5.32 10.47
CA GLU A 20 2.23 -6.48 9.57
C GLU A 20 2.61 -6.09 8.13
N VAL A 21 2.36 -4.84 7.73
CA VAL A 21 2.85 -4.31 6.45
C VAL A 21 4.37 -4.19 6.45
N GLU A 22 4.96 -3.83 7.59
CA GLU A 22 6.41 -3.76 7.75
C GLU A 22 7.03 -5.16 7.82
N ASP A 23 6.36 -6.14 8.43
CA ASP A 23 6.83 -7.53 8.51
C ASP A 23 6.99 -8.15 7.12
N ILE A 24 5.97 -8.06 6.27
CA ILE A 24 6.05 -8.59 4.90
C ILE A 24 7.11 -7.84 4.08
N ALA A 25 7.28 -6.55 4.32
CA ALA A 25 8.29 -5.75 3.64
C ALA A 25 9.72 -6.04 4.13
N LYS A 26 9.90 -6.51 5.37
CA LYS A 26 11.16 -7.01 5.91
C LYS A 26 11.47 -8.40 5.40
N ALA A 27 10.50 -9.31 5.41
CA ALA A 27 10.60 -10.65 4.83
C ALA A 27 10.99 -10.58 3.34
N ALA A 28 10.33 -9.73 2.56
CA ALA A 28 10.73 -9.52 1.16
C ALA A 28 12.16 -8.98 1.01
N ARG A 29 12.58 -8.09 1.92
CA ARG A 29 13.92 -7.47 1.91
C ARG A 29 15.04 -8.47 2.21
N THR A 30 14.80 -9.53 2.98
CA THR A 30 15.82 -10.54 3.26
C THR A 30 16.28 -11.25 1.99
N VAL A 31 15.40 -11.36 0.99
CA VAL A 31 15.70 -11.94 -0.32
C VAL A 31 16.35 -10.92 -1.26
N ASP A 32 15.76 -9.72 -1.40
CA ASP A 32 16.35 -8.59 -2.11
C ASP A 32 15.73 -7.27 -1.63
N TRP A 33 16.54 -6.21 -1.53
CA TRP A 33 16.07 -4.87 -1.19
C TRP A 33 14.98 -4.39 -2.16
N GLU A 34 15.13 -4.64 -3.47
CA GLU A 34 14.13 -4.26 -4.48
C GLU A 34 12.72 -4.81 -4.16
N ARG A 35 12.65 -6.06 -3.68
CA ARG A 35 11.39 -6.68 -3.27
C ARG A 35 10.80 -5.97 -2.04
N GLY A 36 11.66 -5.60 -1.09
CA GLY A 36 11.29 -4.79 0.06
C GLY A 36 10.73 -3.41 -0.33
N ILE A 37 11.28 -2.77 -1.36
CA ILE A 37 10.75 -1.52 -1.94
C ILE A 37 9.36 -1.77 -2.53
N ALA A 38 9.19 -2.83 -3.32
CA ALA A 38 7.90 -3.16 -3.92
C ALA A 38 6.78 -3.32 -2.87
N MET A 39 7.05 -4.01 -1.75
CA MET A 39 6.07 -4.15 -0.66
C MET A 39 5.69 -2.80 -0.05
N ARG A 40 6.66 -1.92 0.17
CA ARG A 40 6.42 -0.62 0.79
C ARG A 40 5.69 0.34 -0.14
N LEU A 41 5.96 0.31 -1.44
CA LEU A 41 5.17 1.06 -2.42
C LEU A 41 3.70 0.62 -2.42
N MET A 42 3.42 -0.69 -2.29
CA MET A 42 2.03 -1.18 -2.23
C MET A 42 1.36 -0.89 -0.87
N GLY A 43 2.07 -1.07 0.23
CA GLY A 43 1.54 -1.01 1.59
C GLY A 43 1.53 0.39 2.23
N PHE A 44 2.45 1.28 1.84
CA PHE A 44 2.57 2.63 2.43
C PHE A 44 2.18 3.75 1.45
N VAL A 45 2.34 3.54 0.15
CA VAL A 45 1.97 4.52 -0.92
C VAL A 45 0.68 4.11 -1.65
N GLY A 46 0.12 2.96 -1.27
CA GLY A 46 -1.09 2.42 -1.86
C GLY A 46 -0.94 2.04 -3.32
N SER A 47 0.26 1.79 -3.84
CA SER A 47 0.45 1.38 -5.23
C SER A 47 -0.22 0.04 -5.52
N ARG A 48 -0.67 -0.17 -6.76
CA ARG A 48 -1.02 -1.52 -7.24
C ARG A 48 0.27 -2.19 -7.70
N ALA A 49 0.35 -3.52 -7.62
CA ALA A 49 1.50 -4.26 -8.19
C ALA A 49 1.85 -3.86 -9.64
N SER A 50 0.85 -3.50 -10.45
CA SER A 50 1.06 -3.05 -11.84
C SER A 50 1.59 -1.62 -12.00
N GLY A 51 1.49 -0.80 -10.94
CA GLY A 51 2.01 0.57 -10.90
C GLY A 51 3.36 0.68 -10.22
N VAL A 52 3.80 -0.35 -9.47
CA VAL A 52 5.12 -0.39 -8.83
C VAL A 52 6.26 -0.11 -9.85
N PRO A 53 6.30 -0.72 -11.05
CA PRO A 53 7.37 -0.47 -12.02
C PRO A 53 7.36 0.93 -12.66
N SER A 54 6.42 1.80 -12.30
CA SER A 54 6.40 3.18 -12.79
C SER A 54 6.96 4.19 -11.79
N ALA A 55 7.28 3.77 -10.58
CA ALA A 55 7.90 4.62 -9.58
C ALA A 55 9.37 4.85 -9.94
N ARG A 56 9.79 6.12 -10.01
CA ARG A 56 11.14 6.56 -10.41
C ARG A 56 11.60 7.72 -9.53
N PRO A 57 12.92 7.97 -9.38
CA PRO A 57 13.41 9.15 -8.66
C PRO A 57 12.86 10.46 -9.23
N GLU A 58 12.82 10.62 -10.56
CA GLU A 58 12.25 11.82 -11.23
C GLU A 58 10.77 12.07 -10.89
N GLY A 59 10.06 11.03 -10.46
CA GLY A 59 8.65 11.12 -10.08
C GLY A 59 8.41 11.61 -8.65
N ILE A 60 9.45 11.82 -7.85
CA ILE A 60 9.33 12.33 -6.47
C ILE A 60 9.28 13.86 -6.50
N ASN A 61 8.18 14.43 -5.99
CA ASN A 61 7.93 15.87 -6.02
C ASN A 61 7.53 16.40 -4.64
N TRP A 62 7.96 17.62 -4.30
CA TRP A 62 7.50 18.33 -3.11
C TRP A 62 6.30 19.21 -3.46
N ASN A 63 5.17 18.94 -2.85
CA ASN A 63 4.00 19.80 -2.93
C ASN A 63 4.12 20.91 -1.87
N SER A 64 4.53 22.10 -2.31
CA SER A 64 4.73 23.25 -1.41
C SER A 64 3.43 23.86 -0.87
N GLU A 65 2.28 23.62 -1.52
CA GLU A 65 0.99 24.15 -1.05
C GLU A 65 0.45 23.35 0.13
N GLY A 66 0.63 22.03 0.10
CA GLY A 66 0.20 21.14 1.19
C GLY A 66 1.32 20.69 2.13
N GLU A 67 2.57 21.06 1.85
CA GLU A 67 3.78 20.67 2.59
C GLU A 67 3.96 19.14 2.71
N TYR A 68 3.89 18.43 1.58
CA TYR A 68 4.09 16.97 1.56
C TYR A 68 4.80 16.47 0.30
N TRP A 69 5.33 15.24 0.37
CA TRP A 69 5.94 14.56 -0.77
C TRP A 69 4.90 13.78 -1.57
N GLU A 70 5.06 13.80 -2.89
CA GLU A 70 4.27 13.05 -3.86
C GLU A 70 5.18 12.11 -4.66
N LEU A 71 4.63 10.98 -5.08
CA LEU A 71 5.26 10.06 -6.01
C LEU A 71 4.34 9.84 -7.22
N GLU A 72 4.82 10.17 -8.40
CA GLU A 72 4.15 9.89 -9.66
C GLU A 72 4.01 8.37 -9.87
N LEU A 73 2.78 7.89 -10.09
CA LEU A 73 2.51 6.48 -10.37
C LEU A 73 1.53 6.31 -11.53
N LYS A 74 1.79 5.31 -12.40
CA LYS A 74 0.95 4.99 -13.56
C LYS A 74 0.03 3.80 -13.26
N GLY A 75 -1.28 4.06 -13.26
CA GLY A 75 -2.33 3.07 -13.04
C GLY A 75 -2.93 2.51 -14.32
N LYS A 76 -3.55 1.33 -14.25
CA LYS A 76 -4.38 0.81 -15.35
C LYS A 76 -5.53 1.79 -15.62
N ASN A 77 -5.71 2.18 -16.87
CA ASN A 77 -6.89 2.92 -17.29
C ASN A 77 -8.05 1.94 -17.47
N THR A 78 -9.06 2.05 -16.60
CA THR A 78 -10.23 1.16 -16.59
C THR A 78 -11.25 1.50 -17.67
N ARG A 79 -11.07 2.62 -18.40
CA ARG A 79 -11.95 3.06 -19.49
C ARG A 79 -11.34 2.88 -20.89
N GLY A 80 -10.15 2.27 -20.99
CA GLY A 80 -9.38 2.15 -22.24
C GLY A 80 -8.49 3.38 -22.50
N GLY A 81 -7.36 3.17 -23.19
CA GLY A 81 -6.35 4.19 -23.46
C GLY A 81 -5.09 4.07 -22.59
N GLU A 82 -4.23 5.10 -22.65
CA GLU A 82 -2.96 5.14 -21.91
C GLU A 82 -3.17 5.07 -20.39
N LYS A 83 -2.15 4.56 -19.68
CA LYS A 83 -2.15 4.46 -18.22
C LYS A 83 -2.35 5.87 -17.63
N LYS A 84 -3.26 5.99 -16.66
CA LYS A 84 -3.50 7.27 -15.99
C LYS A 84 -2.43 7.49 -14.93
N THR A 85 -1.71 8.60 -15.05
CA THR A 85 -0.81 9.11 -14.01
C THR A 85 -1.61 9.64 -12.83
N ARG A 86 -1.11 9.40 -11.62
CA ARG A 86 -1.58 10.03 -10.38
C ARG A 86 -0.37 10.38 -9.51
N ASP A 87 -0.52 11.42 -8.72
CA ASP A 87 0.43 11.79 -7.68
C ASP A 87 -0.04 11.17 -6.37
N ALA A 88 0.68 10.15 -5.91
CA ALA A 88 0.37 9.47 -4.68
C ALA A 88 1.08 10.15 -3.51
N TYR A 89 0.40 10.32 -2.38
CA TYR A 89 1.06 10.76 -1.15
C TYR A 89 2.21 9.83 -0.79
N LEU A 90 3.40 10.39 -0.61
CA LEU A 90 4.62 9.68 -0.27
C LEU A 90 5.01 10.04 1.17
N PRO A 91 4.87 9.11 2.14
CA PRO A 91 5.31 9.38 3.50
C PRO A 91 6.82 9.66 3.54
N GLY A 92 7.26 10.67 4.31
CA GLY A 92 8.67 11.08 4.37
C GLY A 92 9.65 9.93 4.63
N ARG A 93 9.31 9.03 5.56
CA ARG A 93 10.13 7.83 5.84
C ARG A 93 10.32 6.90 4.63
N ILE A 94 9.34 6.87 3.72
CA ILE A 94 9.41 6.05 2.49
C ILE A 94 10.21 6.80 1.43
N LYS A 95 10.03 8.11 1.33
CA LYS A 95 10.88 8.98 0.49
C LYS A 95 12.35 8.82 0.84
N ASP A 96 12.73 9.03 2.10
CA ASP A 96 14.14 8.96 2.52
C ASP A 96 14.76 7.58 2.24
N MET A 97 13.97 6.52 2.40
CA MET A 97 14.40 5.16 2.05
C MET A 97 14.55 4.93 0.55
N LEU A 98 13.69 5.53 -0.28
CA LEU A 98 13.81 5.48 -1.74
C LEU A 98 15.06 6.20 -2.20
N ASP A 99 15.36 7.37 -1.64
CA ASP A 99 16.59 8.12 -1.95
C ASP A 99 17.83 7.29 -1.60
N ILE A 100 17.91 6.76 -0.37
CA ILE A 100 19.02 5.89 0.05
C ILE A 100 19.15 4.68 -0.87
N TYR A 101 18.03 4.07 -1.26
CA TYR A 101 18.03 2.92 -2.15
C TYR A 101 18.52 3.27 -3.56
N ALA A 102 18.09 4.41 -4.12
CA ALA A 102 18.55 4.88 -5.43
C ALA A 102 20.04 5.20 -5.41
N ASP A 103 20.53 5.89 -4.37
CA ASP A 103 21.95 6.21 -4.22
C ASP A 103 22.80 4.93 -4.15
N GLU A 104 22.44 4.00 -3.26
CA GLU A 104 23.18 2.74 -3.05
C GLU A 104 23.15 1.81 -4.26
N ARG A 105 22.09 1.87 -5.08
CA ARG A 105 21.96 1.07 -6.31
C ARG A 105 22.34 1.83 -7.57
N SER A 106 22.73 3.11 -7.45
CA SER A 106 23.05 3.99 -8.59
C SER A 106 21.93 4.04 -9.63
N ILE A 107 20.67 4.14 -9.18
CA ILE A 107 19.49 4.22 -10.04
C ILE A 107 19.41 5.63 -10.64
N ALA A 108 19.36 5.72 -11.96
CA ALA A 108 19.21 7.01 -12.64
C ALA A 108 17.80 7.60 -12.43
N ASP A 109 17.66 8.92 -12.63
CA ASP A 109 16.41 9.64 -12.40
C ASP A 109 15.22 9.07 -13.19
N ASP A 110 15.46 8.58 -14.41
CA ASP A 110 14.47 7.99 -15.31
C ASP A 110 14.38 6.45 -15.22
N GLU A 111 15.14 5.82 -14.33
CA GLU A 111 15.09 4.39 -14.09
C GLU A 111 14.06 4.04 -13.00
N PRO A 112 13.34 2.90 -13.12
CA PRO A 112 12.40 2.50 -12.09
C PRO A 112 13.13 2.04 -10.83
N PHE A 113 12.57 2.33 -9.66
CA PHE A 113 13.04 1.73 -8.40
C PHE A 113 12.87 0.20 -8.37
N VAL A 114 11.93 -0.33 -9.17
CA VAL A 114 11.64 -1.76 -9.25
C VAL A 114 11.46 -2.13 -10.71
N ASP A 115 12.46 -2.78 -11.30
CA ASP A 115 12.43 -3.30 -12.67
C ASP A 115 11.99 -4.76 -12.69
N ALA A 116 10.70 -4.96 -12.42
CA ALA A 116 10.11 -6.29 -12.38
C ALA A 116 8.72 -6.34 -13.01
N SER A 117 8.42 -7.48 -13.63
CA SER A 117 7.08 -7.74 -14.17
C SER A 117 6.03 -7.73 -13.05
N THR A 118 4.79 -7.36 -13.37
CA THR A 118 3.67 -7.42 -12.42
C THR A 118 3.46 -8.83 -11.86
N SER A 119 3.71 -9.88 -12.65
CA SER A 119 3.67 -11.27 -12.19
C SER A 119 4.77 -11.59 -11.17
N SER A 120 5.99 -11.09 -11.39
CA SER A 120 7.10 -11.25 -10.44
C SER A 120 6.77 -10.58 -9.10
N ILE A 121 6.29 -9.34 -9.13
CA ILE A 121 5.92 -8.59 -7.93
C ILE A 121 4.81 -9.31 -7.16
N ARG A 122 3.80 -9.83 -7.85
CA ARG A 122 2.73 -10.64 -7.21
C ARG A 122 3.29 -11.89 -6.55
N ARG A 123 4.21 -12.59 -7.22
CA ARG A 123 4.87 -13.78 -6.68
C ARG A 123 5.70 -13.45 -5.44
N TRP A 124 6.43 -12.32 -5.46
CA TRP A 124 7.20 -11.86 -4.31
C TRP A 124 6.34 -11.60 -3.07
N VAL A 125 5.09 -11.15 -3.24
CA VAL A 125 4.15 -10.98 -2.11
C VAL A 125 3.80 -12.33 -1.51
N SER A 126 3.49 -13.33 -2.33
CA SER A 126 3.18 -14.69 -1.86
C SER A 126 4.38 -15.32 -1.15
N GLU A 127 5.57 -15.25 -1.76
CA GLU A 127 6.82 -15.75 -1.16
C GLU A 127 7.12 -15.06 0.19
N ALA A 128 6.96 -13.73 0.27
CA ALA A 128 7.17 -13.01 1.52
C ALA A 128 6.12 -13.34 2.59
N ALA A 129 4.87 -13.60 2.20
CA ALA A 129 3.82 -14.00 3.12
C ALA A 129 4.06 -15.42 3.68
N GLU A 130 4.54 -16.34 2.84
CA GLU A 130 5.00 -17.68 3.24
C GLU A 130 6.19 -17.61 4.19
N ASP A 131 7.14 -16.70 3.92
CA ASP A 131 8.29 -16.44 4.81
C ASP A 131 7.83 -15.92 6.17
N VAL A 132 6.94 -14.92 6.21
CA VAL A 132 6.36 -14.42 7.48
C VAL A 132 5.60 -15.50 8.23
N HIS A 133 4.92 -16.41 7.53
CA HIS A 133 4.27 -17.56 8.16
C HIS A 133 5.29 -18.55 8.76
N SER A 134 6.41 -18.78 8.08
CA SER A 134 7.37 -19.85 8.41
C SER A 134 8.48 -19.41 9.39
N ASN A 135 8.95 -18.16 9.31
CA ASN A 135 10.13 -17.65 10.01
C ASN A 135 9.79 -16.82 11.26
N ASP A 136 9.11 -17.44 12.23
CA ASP A 136 9.08 -16.89 13.59
C ASP A 136 9.98 -17.72 14.51
N GLY A 137 10.98 -17.09 15.11
CA GLY A 137 11.82 -17.64 16.18
C GLY A 137 11.07 -17.83 17.50
N LYS A 138 9.76 -18.02 17.43
CA LYS A 138 8.83 -18.37 18.50
C LYS A 138 7.96 -19.48 17.96
N GLU A 139 8.01 -20.63 18.62
CA GLU A 139 7.24 -21.84 18.31
C GLU A 139 5.86 -21.52 17.69
N GLY A 140 5.72 -21.76 16.38
CA GLY A 140 4.51 -21.69 15.57
C GLY A 140 3.39 -20.77 16.07
N THR A 141 3.35 -19.49 15.67
CA THR A 141 2.16 -18.67 15.98
C THR A 141 1.85 -17.51 15.03
N ARG A 142 2.26 -17.53 13.75
CA ARG A 142 1.59 -16.69 12.74
C ARG A 142 0.55 -17.49 11.97
N SER A 143 -0.70 -17.04 12.13
CA SER A 143 -1.90 -17.66 11.58
C SER A 143 -1.75 -18.03 10.11
N ASP A 144 -2.26 -19.20 9.70
CA ASP A 144 -2.38 -19.66 8.30
C ASP A 144 -3.04 -18.64 7.36
N ARG A 145 -3.73 -17.64 7.93
CA ARG A 145 -4.23 -16.45 7.24
C ARG A 145 -3.17 -15.73 6.42
N TRP A 146 -1.89 -15.78 6.80
CA TRP A 146 -0.80 -15.21 6.01
C TRP A 146 -0.70 -15.83 4.62
N LEU A 147 -0.97 -17.12 4.48
CA LEU A 147 -0.93 -17.81 3.19
C LEU A 147 -2.02 -17.33 2.20
N SER A 148 -3.02 -16.58 2.69
CA SER A 148 -4.04 -15.95 1.86
C SER A 148 -3.68 -14.52 1.41
N VAL A 149 -2.57 -13.96 1.88
CA VAL A 149 -2.18 -12.57 1.58
C VAL A 149 -1.71 -12.44 0.12
N SER A 150 -2.24 -11.43 -0.56
CA SER A 150 -1.94 -11.08 -1.94
C SER A 150 -1.55 -9.61 -2.11
N SER A 151 -0.98 -9.27 -3.27
CA SER A 151 -0.61 -7.87 -3.58
C SER A 151 -1.76 -6.86 -3.48
N HIS A 152 -3.00 -7.29 -3.71
CA HIS A 152 -4.17 -6.42 -3.61
C HIS A 152 -4.50 -6.08 -2.15
N ASP A 153 -4.12 -6.96 -1.22
CA ASP A 153 -4.42 -6.82 0.19
C ASP A 153 -3.53 -5.79 0.87
N LEU A 154 -2.30 -5.58 0.38
CA LEU A 154 -1.44 -4.47 0.81
C LEU A 154 -2.12 -3.11 0.56
N ARG A 155 -2.59 -2.90 -0.68
CA ARG A 155 -3.35 -1.68 -1.02
C ARG A 155 -4.68 -1.61 -0.27
N ARG A 156 -5.37 -2.74 -0.04
CA ARG A 156 -6.61 -2.77 0.75
C ARG A 156 -6.37 -2.36 2.19
N SER A 157 -5.32 -2.88 2.81
CA SER A 157 -4.93 -2.57 4.18
C SER A 157 -4.57 -1.10 4.30
N TRP A 158 -3.77 -0.57 3.38
CA TRP A 158 -3.46 0.87 3.27
C TRP A 158 -4.74 1.72 3.21
N ALA A 159 -5.64 1.42 2.27
CA ALA A 159 -6.85 2.20 2.07
C ALA A 159 -7.78 2.15 3.30
N THR A 160 -8.00 0.95 3.83
CA THR A 160 -8.90 0.73 4.97
C THR A 160 -8.36 1.40 6.22
N HIS A 161 -7.06 1.31 6.50
CA HIS A 161 -6.45 1.96 7.66
C HIS A 161 -6.68 3.47 7.64
N HIS A 162 -6.35 4.13 6.52
CA HIS A 162 -6.53 5.58 6.42
C HIS A 162 -8.01 5.99 6.46
N LEU A 163 -8.90 5.25 5.79
CA LEU A 163 -10.33 5.59 5.75
C LEU A 163 -11.07 5.33 7.07
N VAL A 164 -10.69 4.27 7.80
CA VAL A 164 -11.51 3.74 8.92
C VAL A 164 -10.84 3.94 10.27
N ASP A 165 -9.53 3.75 10.34
CA ASP A 165 -8.79 3.85 11.60
C ASP A 165 -8.27 5.28 11.83
N GLU A 166 -7.79 5.95 10.77
CA GLU A 166 -7.29 7.34 10.84
C GLU A 166 -8.34 8.38 10.41
N ASP A 167 -9.54 7.95 10.02
CA ASP A 167 -10.68 8.81 9.66
C ASP A 167 -10.37 9.84 8.55
N VAL A 168 -9.46 9.49 7.63
CA VAL A 168 -9.07 10.37 6.51
C VAL A 168 -10.28 10.59 5.60
N PRO A 169 -10.62 11.85 5.25
CA PRO A 169 -11.77 12.15 4.42
C PRO A 169 -11.73 11.40 3.09
N VAL A 170 -12.87 10.81 2.70
CA VAL A 170 -12.99 10.00 1.47
C VAL A 170 -12.48 10.75 0.24
N ARG A 171 -12.74 12.06 0.12
CA ARG A 171 -12.25 12.88 -1.01
C ARG A 171 -10.73 13.02 -1.05
N VAL A 172 -10.08 13.09 0.10
CA VAL A 172 -8.61 13.08 0.20
C VAL A 172 -8.09 11.73 -0.29
N MET A 173 -8.66 10.62 0.23
CA MET A 173 -8.26 9.28 -0.19
C MET A 173 -8.50 9.03 -1.68
N MET A 174 -9.61 9.50 -2.24
CA MET A 174 -9.89 9.42 -3.68
C MET A 174 -8.83 10.13 -4.52
N SER A 175 -8.41 11.32 -4.09
CA SER A 175 -7.37 12.12 -4.76
C SER A 175 -6.03 11.36 -4.76
N ILE A 176 -5.49 11.06 -3.58
CA ILE A 176 -4.16 10.46 -3.46
C ILE A 176 -4.13 9.02 -3.95
N GLY A 177 -5.25 8.28 -3.85
CA GLY A 177 -5.33 6.87 -4.23
C GLY A 177 -5.69 6.64 -5.69
N GLY A 178 -6.15 7.65 -6.42
CA GLY A 178 -6.55 7.53 -7.83
C GLY A 178 -7.86 6.76 -8.02
N TRP A 179 -8.87 7.00 -7.17
CA TRP A 179 -10.22 6.49 -7.37
C TRP A 179 -11.07 7.55 -8.09
N SER A 180 -11.69 7.18 -9.21
CA SER A 180 -12.44 8.11 -10.04
C SER A 180 -13.92 8.28 -9.64
N SER A 181 -14.41 7.49 -8.69
CA SER A 181 -15.81 7.57 -8.22
C SER A 181 -15.96 6.96 -6.83
N TYR A 182 -17.09 7.26 -6.18
CA TYR A 182 -17.42 6.73 -4.86
C TYR A 182 -17.66 5.21 -4.90
N GLU A 183 -18.26 4.68 -5.96
CA GLU A 183 -18.47 3.24 -6.14
C GLU A 183 -17.14 2.48 -6.19
N ALA A 184 -16.07 3.13 -6.68
CA ALA A 184 -14.75 2.50 -6.77
C ALA A 184 -14.02 2.43 -5.41
N ILE A 185 -14.33 3.34 -4.48
CA ILE A 185 -13.72 3.38 -3.14
C ILE A 185 -14.60 2.73 -2.07
N GLU A 186 -15.91 2.59 -2.32
CA GLU A 186 -16.89 1.94 -1.44
C GLU A 186 -16.42 0.59 -0.86
N PRO A 187 -15.75 -0.31 -1.61
CA PRO A 187 -15.27 -1.59 -1.05
C PRO A 187 -14.25 -1.46 0.08
N TYR A 188 -13.69 -0.26 0.30
CA TYR A 188 -12.73 0.05 1.37
C TYR A 188 -13.37 0.84 2.53
N LEU A 189 -14.63 1.24 2.40
CA LEU A 189 -15.38 1.96 3.43
C LEU A 189 -16.07 0.96 4.36
N ALA A 190 -15.42 0.63 5.48
CA ALA A 190 -16.11 -0.08 6.55
C ALA A 190 -17.11 0.86 7.24
N LYS A 191 -18.15 0.28 7.87
CA LYS A 191 -19.04 1.08 8.72
C LYS A 191 -18.23 1.77 9.82
N PRO A 192 -18.47 3.06 10.11
CA PRO A 192 -17.83 3.76 11.22
C PRO A 192 -18.07 3.02 12.54
N LYS A 193 -17.08 3.03 13.43
CA LYS A 193 -17.22 2.46 14.78
C LYS A 193 -18.20 3.35 15.59
N PRO A 194 -19.05 2.78 16.48
CA PRO A 194 -19.95 3.59 17.30
C PRO A 194 -19.26 4.70 18.10
N GLU A 195 -18.04 4.45 18.57
CA GLU A 195 -17.20 5.45 19.27
C GLU A 195 -16.83 6.63 18.36
N THR A 196 -16.46 6.37 17.10
CA THR A 196 -16.22 7.40 16.09
C THR A 196 -17.47 8.24 15.88
N ILE A 197 -18.63 7.60 15.69
CA ILE A 197 -19.91 8.31 15.51
C ILE A 197 -20.20 9.21 16.72
N GLY A 198 -20.03 8.68 17.94
CA GLY A 198 -20.24 9.45 19.16
C GLY A 198 -19.31 10.66 19.26
N ARG A 199 -18.00 10.48 19.00
CA ARG A 199 -17.00 11.55 19.02
C ARG A 199 -17.33 12.65 18.02
N GLU A 200 -17.51 12.29 16.75
CA GLU A 200 -17.74 13.26 15.67
C GLU A 200 -19.06 14.01 15.86
N MET A 201 -20.15 13.30 16.21
CA MET A 201 -21.46 13.93 16.39
C MET A 201 -21.56 14.76 17.66
N SER A 202 -20.82 14.45 18.72
CA SER A 202 -20.78 15.27 19.93
C SER A 202 -19.95 16.54 19.73
N ALA A 203 -18.91 16.50 18.89
CA ALA A 203 -18.07 17.66 18.59
C ALA A 203 -18.79 18.77 17.81
N VAL A 204 -19.89 18.44 17.14
CA VAL A 204 -20.71 19.39 16.33
C VAL A 204 -22.04 19.78 17.01
N GLN A 205 -22.26 19.33 18.25
CA GLN A 205 -23.42 19.76 19.03
C GLN A 205 -23.17 21.15 19.59
N LEU A 206 -23.96 22.11 19.12
CA LEU A 206 -24.06 23.49 19.62
C LEU A 206 -24.78 23.55 20.97
#